data_AF-A0A6I4ZSL0-F1
#
_entry.id   AF-A0A6I4ZSL0-F1
#
_cell.length_a   1.000
_cell.length_b   1.000
_cell.length_c   1.000
_cell.angle_alpha   90.00
_cell.angle_beta   90.00
_cell.angle_gamma   90.00
#
_symmetry.space_group_name_H-M   'P 1'
#
loop_
_entity.id
_entity.type
_entity.pdbx_description
1 polymer ?
#
loop_
_entity_poly.entity_id
_entity_poly.type
_entity_poly.pdbx_seq_one_letter_code
_entity_poly.pdbx_strand_id
1 'polypeptide(L)'
;AGADSGLFLTEALRIAGESGWALANVDATVRAERPRLAGHLAGMRERIAELAGVSAEQVNVKAKSGEGLDAIGRGEAIGATAVVLLEAAP
;
A
#
# COMPACT_ATOMS: atom_id res chain seq x y z
N ALA A 1 6.27 22.11 3.90
CA ALA A 1 5.19 21.33 4.54
C ALA A 1 4.83 20.18 3.63
N GLY A 2 4.67 18.96 4.16
CA GLY A 2 4.26 17.78 3.39
C GLY A 2 2.79 17.46 3.66
N ALA A 3 2.04 17.09 2.62
CA ALA A 3 0.66 16.62 2.76
C ALA A 3 0.64 15.18 3.30
N ASP A 4 -0.41 14.83 4.04
CA ASP A 4 -0.70 13.44 4.39
C ASP A 4 -0.99 12.65 3.10
N SER A 5 -0.22 11.60 2.84
CA SER A 5 -0.37 10.82 1.60
C SER A 5 -1.68 10.04 1.52
N GLY A 6 -2.33 9.78 2.66
CA GLY A 6 -3.65 9.16 2.72
C GLY A 6 -4.72 9.97 2.01
N LEU A 7 -4.58 11.30 1.95
CA LEU A 7 -5.48 12.16 1.19
C LEU A 7 -5.48 11.81 -0.31
N PHE A 8 -4.31 11.49 -0.87
CA PHE A 8 -4.20 11.11 -2.28
C PHE A 8 -4.78 9.72 -2.55
N LEU A 9 -4.66 8.79 -1.59
CA LEU A 9 -5.28 7.46 -1.71
C LEU A 9 -6.81 7.57 -1.72
N THR A 10 -7.39 8.30 -0.76
CA THR A 10 -8.84 8.51 -0.70
C THR A 10 -9.35 9.20 -1.95
N GLU A 11 -8.62 10.20 -2.48
CA GLU A 11 -9.01 10.88 -3.71
C GLU A 11 -8.93 9.97 -4.95
N ALA A 12 -7.89 9.13 -5.06
CA ALA A 12 -7.79 8.17 -6.16
C ALA A 12 -8.94 7.15 -6.15
N LEU A 13 -9.34 6.68 -4.96
CA LEU A 13 -10.48 5.78 -4.80
C LEU A 13 -11.81 6.47 -5.10
N ARG A 14 -11.96 7.75 -4.73
CA ARG A 14 -13.12 8.57 -5.08
C ARG A 14 -13.29 8.66 -6.60
N ILE A 15 -12.22 8.98 -7.33
CA ILE A 15 -12.21 9.06 -8.80
C ILE A 15 -12.55 7.70 -9.45
N ALA A 16 -12.02 6.60 -8.92
CA ALA A 16 -12.34 5.25 -9.39
C ALA A 16 -13.84 4.93 -9.18
N GLY A 17 -14.39 5.27 -8.01
CA GLY A 17 -15.81 5.13 -7.69
C GLY A 17 -16.72 5.93 -8.61
N GLU A 18 -16.38 7.19 -8.91
CA GLU A 18 -17.11 8.01 -9.89
C GLU A 18 -17.10 7.41 -11.30
N SER A 19 -16.11 6.58 -11.60
CA SER A 19 -15.98 5.85 -12.86
C SER A 19 -16.65 4.46 -12.84
N GLY A 20 -17.39 4.12 -11.78
CA GLY A 20 -18.11 2.86 -11.64
C GLY A 20 -17.25 1.67 -11.20
N TRP A 21 -16.16 1.91 -10.46
CA TRP A 21 -15.28 0.86 -9.94
C TRP A 21 -15.29 0.82 -8.41
N ALA A 22 -15.29 -0.39 -7.85
CA ALA A 22 -15.08 -0.66 -6.44
C ALA A 22 -13.77 -1.41 -6.21
N LEU A 23 -13.14 -1.19 -5.06
CA LEU A 23 -11.92 -1.90 -4.67
C LEU A 23 -12.25 -3.32 -4.21
N ALA A 24 -11.72 -4.32 -4.91
CA ALA A 24 -11.86 -5.72 -4.50
C ALA A 24 -10.77 -6.11 -3.47
N ASN A 25 -9.50 -5.90 -3.81
CA ASN A 25 -8.38 -6.16 -2.88
C ASN A 25 -7.08 -5.43 -3.26
N VAL A 26 -6.15 -5.36 -2.31
CA VAL A 26 -4.80 -4.79 -2.46
C VAL A 26 -3.74 -5.78 -1.97
N ASP A 27 -2.66 -5.96 -2.73
CA ASP A 27 -1.43 -6.61 -2.29
C ASP A 27 -0.23 -5.69 -2.51
N ALA A 28 0.39 -5.24 -1.42
CA ALA A 28 1.50 -4.30 -1.42
C ALA A 28 2.79 -4.94 -0.88
N THR A 29 3.92 -4.66 -1.52
CA THR A 29 5.25 -5.06 -1.07
C THR A 29 6.12 -3.84 -0.86
N VAL A 30 6.64 -3.68 0.35
CA VAL A 30 7.68 -2.71 0.67
C VAL A 30 9.04 -3.39 0.64
N ARG A 31 9.96 -2.87 -0.18
CA ARG A 31 11.33 -3.33 -0.30
C ARG A 31 12.24 -2.36 0.46
N ALA A 32 12.82 -2.82 1.55
CA ALA A 32 13.71 -2.03 2.41
C ALA A 32 14.75 -2.94 3.08
N GLU A 33 16.03 -2.58 2.99
CA GLU A 33 17.08 -3.28 3.75
C GLU A 33 17.00 -2.95 5.25
N ARG A 34 16.70 -1.70 5.57
CA ARG A 34 16.51 -1.20 6.93
C ARG A 34 15.57 0.02 6.93
N PRO A 35 14.78 0.25 7.99
CA PRO A 35 14.62 -0.60 9.18
C PRO A 35 13.79 -1.86 8.90
N ARG A 36 13.74 -2.79 9.87
CA ARG A 36 12.83 -3.94 9.81
C ARG A 36 11.38 -3.46 9.96
N LEU A 37 10.53 -3.77 8.98
CA LEU A 37 9.15 -3.28 8.93
C LEU A 37 8.12 -4.21 9.58
N ALA A 38 8.51 -5.40 10.05
CA ALA A 38 7.59 -6.41 10.57
C ALA A 38 6.61 -5.87 11.65
N GLY A 39 7.09 -5.04 12.57
CA GLY A 39 6.25 -4.42 13.62
C GLY A 39 5.27 -3.35 13.12
N HIS A 40 5.40 -2.92 11.87
CA HIS A 40 4.57 -1.87 11.27
C HIS A 40 3.56 -2.40 10.24
N LEU A 41 3.74 -3.63 9.74
CA LEU A 41 2.92 -4.17 8.64
C LEU A 41 1.43 -4.22 8.99
N ALA A 42 1.10 -4.63 10.21
CA ALA A 42 -0.28 -4.66 10.68
C ALA A 42 -0.91 -3.25 10.66
N GLY A 43 -0.21 -2.25 11.21
CA GLY A 43 -0.70 -0.87 11.20
C GLY A 43 -0.82 -0.28 9.79
N MET A 44 0.10 -0.61 8.88
CA MET A 44 -0.01 -0.21 7.47
C MET A 44 -1.25 -0.83 6.80
N ARG A 45 -1.49 -2.13 7.04
CA ARG A 45 -2.67 -2.85 6.54
C ARG A 45 -3.96 -2.20 7.02
N GLU A 46 -4.09 -1.99 8.33
CA GLU A 46 -5.28 -1.35 8.92
C GLU A 46 -5.49 0.06 8.38
N ARG A 47 -4.44 0.87 8.28
CA ARG A 47 -4.56 2.25 7.79
C ARG A 47 -5.00 2.30 6.32
N ILE A 48 -4.48 1.42 5.47
CA ILE A 48 -4.90 1.34 4.07
C ILE A 48 -6.36 0.89 3.98
N ALA A 49 -6.77 -0.12 4.77
CA ALA A 49 -8.15 -0.61 4.80
C ALA A 49 -9.13 0.48 5.25
N GLU A 50 -8.79 1.23 6.31
CA GLU A 50 -9.56 2.37 6.81
C GLU A 50 -9.72 3.45 5.74
N LEU A 51 -8.62 3.88 5.12
CA LEU A 51 -8.63 4.91 4.07
C LEU A 51 -9.42 4.49 2.84
N ALA A 52 -9.45 3.18 2.56
CA ALA A 52 -10.15 2.61 1.42
C ALA A 52 -11.60 2.20 1.71
N GLY A 53 -12.03 2.23 2.98
CA GLY A 53 -13.38 1.83 3.37
C GLY A 53 -13.67 0.33 3.16
N VAL A 54 -12.65 -0.53 3.27
CA VAL A 54 -12.77 -1.98 3.04
C VAL A 54 -12.35 -2.78 4.27
N SER A 55 -12.63 -4.08 4.28
CA SER A 55 -12.13 -4.98 5.32
C SER A 55 -10.60 -5.08 5.25
N ALA A 56 -9.94 -5.16 6.41
CA ALA A 56 -8.50 -5.42 6.48
C ALA A 56 -8.10 -6.79 5.91
N GLU A 57 -9.05 -7.70 5.71
CA GLU A 57 -8.83 -8.98 5.02
C GLU A 57 -8.65 -8.80 3.49
N GLN A 58 -9.14 -7.68 2.93
CA GLN A 58 -8.97 -7.33 1.52
C GLN A 58 -7.62 -6.63 1.26
N VAL A 59 -6.81 -6.40 2.29
CA VAL A 59 -5.53 -5.70 2.18
C VAL A 59 -4.41 -6.59 2.69
N ASN A 60 -3.38 -6.79 1.87
CA ASN A 60 -2.15 -7.45 2.27
C ASN A 60 -0.96 -6.48 2.13
N VAL A 61 -0.12 -6.41 3.16
CA VAL A 61 1.13 -5.63 3.14
C VAL A 61 2.26 -6.52 3.61
N LYS A 62 3.25 -6.72 2.73
CA LYS A 62 4.43 -7.54 2.99
C LYS A 62 5.72 -6.74 2.83
N ALA A 63 6.78 -7.18 3.48
CA ALA A 63 8.09 -6.56 3.38
C ALA A 63 9.16 -7.57 2.94
N LYS A 64 10.11 -7.08 2.15
CA LYS A 64 11.28 -7.83 1.68
C LYS A 64 12.54 -6.95 1.81
N SER A 65 13.69 -7.57 2.08
CA SER A 65 15.00 -6.91 1.99
C SER A 65 15.45 -6.75 0.54
N GLY A 66 16.46 -5.93 0.30
CA GLY A 66 17.15 -5.87 -0.99
C GLY A 66 18.22 -6.96 -1.14
N GLU A 67 18.48 -7.72 -0.08
CA GLU A 67 19.49 -8.79 -0.02
C GLU A 67 20.91 -8.26 -0.34
N GLY A 68 21.18 -7.00 0.00
CA GLY A 68 22.44 -6.32 -0.33
C GLY A 68 22.62 -5.95 -1.81
N LEU A 69 21.62 -6.20 -2.66
CA LEU A 69 21.63 -5.86 -4.08
C LEU A 69 20.96 -4.51 -4.33
N ASP A 70 21.40 -3.79 -5.37
CA ASP A 70 20.84 -2.50 -5.79
C ASP A 70 20.84 -1.37 -4.71
N ALA A 71 20.20 -0.24 -4.97
CA ALA A 71 20.13 0.88 -4.03
C ALA A 71 19.32 0.55 -2.76
N ILE A 72 18.33 -0.33 -2.86
CA ILE A 72 17.53 -0.79 -1.73
C ILE A 72 18.40 -1.66 -0.82
N GLY A 73 19.13 -2.64 -1.36
CA GLY A 73 20.01 -3.52 -0.58
C GLY A 73 21.20 -2.80 0.04
N ARG A 74 21.68 -1.70 -0.56
CA ARG A 74 22.66 -0.79 0.09
C ARG A 74 22.03 0.12 1.17
N GLY A 75 20.71 0.11 1.32
CA GLY A 75 19.99 0.94 2.29
C GLY A 75 19.96 2.43 1.92
N GLU A 76 20.11 2.75 0.63
CA GLU A 76 20.05 4.10 0.06
C GLU A 76 18.62 4.47 -0.35
N ALA A 77 17.74 3.48 -0.53
CA ALA A 77 16.37 3.66 -0.97
C ALA A 77 15.39 2.68 -0.30
N ILE A 78 14.11 3.06 -0.29
CA ILE A 78 12.98 2.17 0.00
C ILE A 78 12.08 2.17 -1.24
N GLY A 79 11.72 0.98 -1.72
CA GLY A 79 10.79 0.81 -2.83
C GLY A 79 9.43 0.30 -2.34
N ALA A 80 8.37 0.61 -3.07
CA ALA A 80 7.05 0.03 -2.82
C ALA A 80 6.38 -0.32 -4.16
N THR A 81 5.74 -1.48 -4.20
CA THR A 81 4.92 -1.94 -5.34
C THR A 81 3.57 -2.41 -4.82
N ALA A 82 2.49 -2.04 -5.49
CA ALA A 82 1.14 -2.48 -5.14
C ALA A 82 0.43 -3.04 -6.38
N VAL A 83 -0.30 -4.14 -6.19
CA VAL A 83 -1.23 -4.70 -7.16
C VAL A 83 -2.63 -4.57 -6.59
N VAL A 84 -3.55 -4.07 -7.40
CA VAL A 84 -4.92 -3.76 -6.99
C VAL A 84 -5.89 -4.38 -7.98
N LEU A 85 -6.89 -5.09 -7.47
CA LEU A 85 -8.01 -5.56 -8.26
C LEU A 85 -9.20 -4.62 -8.04
N LEU A 86 -9.80 -4.18 -9.14
CA LEU A 86 -11.06 -3.44 -9.14
C LEU A 86 -12.16 -4.31 -9.74
N GLU A 87 -13.37 -4.14 -9.26
CA GLU A 87 -14.58 -4.75 -9.80
C GLU A 87 -15.59 -3.67 -10.14
N ALA A 88 -16.52 -3.98 -11.05
CA ALA A 88 -17.60 -3.05 -11.39
C ALA A 88 -18.40 -2.74 -10.12
N ALA A 89 -18.56 -1.47 -9.81
CA ALA A 89 -19.41 -1.02 -8.72
C ALA A 89 -20.87 -1.42 -9.04
N PRO A 90 -21.62 -1.90 -8.04
CA PRO A 90 -23.03 -2.27 -8.19
C PRO A 90 -23.92 -1.08 -8.54
#